data_AF-G8YEJ7-F1
#
_entry.id   AF-G8YEJ7-F1
#
_cell.length_a   1.000
_cell.length_b   1.000
_cell.length_c   1.000
_cell.angle_alpha   90.00
_cell.angle_beta   90.00
_cell.angle_gamma   90.00
#
_symmetry.space_group_name_H-M   'P 1'
#
loop_
_entity.id
_entity.type
_entity.pdbx_description
1 polymer ?
#
loop_
_entity_poly.entity_id
_entity_poly.type
_entity_poly.pdbx_seq_one_letter_code
_entity_poly.pdbx_strand_id
1 'polypeptide(L)'
;MPVSEKQRARDLKTLKELNRNPKSDKESKIGKAKDTVDKDKKGIYQGQIDDSSKVFHSPVTKSNISNAQNYSADVNTGNKMPVFSNSYLKPNATFIGEQESDKGKYHVRVEFKTIDLVNSLMTGFLQISGLIENHPEITTFFKGEIINNPLCKYKWQTESKKRPSDTVIKNYAFATEKSQWGSYLSNDLEHWRRLTGLHLLNNEMLEQRLHDIQYNTETNDGCIYMRWKEEFLLPDSRVKQIKGASFEGFYYIVLNLSQSSRLPGAISGLYYHKDSDKFQSLNLKFVEDKGTSSKFDFV
;
A
#
# COMPACT_ATOMS: atom_id res chain seq x y z
N MET A 1 6.57 10.25 26.31
CA MET A 1 5.54 10.08 27.37
C MET A 1 4.67 8.89 26.99
N PRO A 2 4.56 7.83 27.81
CA PRO A 2 3.70 6.71 27.48
C PRO A 2 2.23 7.14 27.67
N VAL A 3 1.43 6.97 26.62
CA VAL A 3 0.00 7.24 26.63
C VAL A 3 -0.70 6.20 27.52
N SER A 4 -1.45 6.64 28.53
CA SER A 4 -2.07 5.75 29.52
C SER A 4 -3.07 4.77 28.90
N GLU A 5 -3.20 3.56 29.48
CA GLU A 5 -4.13 2.51 29.02
C GLU A 5 -5.59 2.97 28.91
N LYS A 6 -5.98 4.04 29.62
CA LYS A 6 -7.31 4.66 29.50
C LYS A 6 -7.52 5.38 28.17
N GLN A 7 -6.46 5.96 27.59
CA GLN A 7 -6.52 6.55 26.26
C GLN A 7 -6.57 5.45 25.19
N ARG A 8 -5.80 4.37 25.39
CA ARG A 8 -5.83 3.16 24.55
C ARG A 8 -7.23 2.56 24.41
N ALA A 9 -7.98 2.46 25.51
CA ALA A 9 -9.35 1.96 25.48
C ALA A 9 -10.34 2.90 24.78
N ARG A 10 -10.12 4.22 24.85
CA ARG A 10 -10.94 5.23 24.16
C ARG A 10 -10.72 5.18 22.66
N ASP A 11 -9.47 5.15 22.22
CA ASP A 11 -9.14 5.15 20.79
C ASP A 11 -9.63 3.86 20.10
N LEU A 12 -9.54 2.70 20.78
CA LEU A 12 -10.11 1.42 20.32
C LEU A 12 -11.65 1.44 20.24
N LYS A 13 -12.32 2.22 21.09
CA LYS A 13 -13.79 2.37 21.05
C LYS A 13 -14.21 3.29 19.89
N THR A 14 -13.50 4.40 19.69
CA THR A 14 -13.71 5.32 18.57
C THR A 14 -13.47 4.65 17.21
N LEU A 15 -12.43 3.80 17.10
CA LEU A 15 -12.13 3.02 15.88
C LEU A 15 -13.21 1.97 15.55
N LYS A 16 -13.86 1.38 16.56
CA LYS A 16 -14.99 0.47 16.34
C LYS A 16 -16.27 1.19 15.91
N GLU A 17 -16.44 2.45 16.31
CA GLU A 17 -17.58 3.29 15.92
C GLU A 17 -17.40 3.88 14.51
N LEU A 18 -16.17 4.23 14.11
CA LEU A 18 -15.85 4.70 12.74
C LEU A 18 -15.99 3.61 11.67
N ASN A 19 -15.83 2.34 12.05
CA ASN A 19 -16.05 1.18 11.18
C ASN A 19 -17.53 0.74 11.09
N ARG A 20 -18.48 1.44 11.73
CA ARG A 20 -19.91 1.17 11.56
C ARG A 20 -20.47 1.92 10.36
N ASN A 21 -21.07 1.16 9.44
CA ASN A 21 -21.66 1.67 8.21
C ASN A 21 -22.90 2.56 8.50
N PRO A 22 -22.95 3.85 8.12
CA PRO A 22 -24.05 4.76 8.45
C PRO A 22 -25.37 4.54 7.68
N LYS A 23 -25.46 3.51 6.83
CA LYS A 23 -26.55 3.35 5.85
C LYS A 23 -27.64 2.34 6.20
N SER A 24 -27.87 2.02 7.48
CA SER A 24 -29.08 1.28 7.89
C SER A 24 -30.24 2.17 8.38
N ASP A 25 -30.00 3.46 8.68
CA ASP A 25 -30.96 4.23 9.50
C ASP A 25 -31.49 5.53 8.85
N LYS A 26 -31.63 5.57 7.52
CA LYS A 26 -32.28 6.71 6.85
C LYS A 26 -33.21 6.30 5.71
N GLU A 27 -34.20 5.48 6.03
CA GLU A 27 -35.52 5.66 5.45
C GLU A 27 -36.35 6.55 6.39
N SER A 28 -37.16 7.45 5.80
CA SER A 28 -37.94 8.51 6.43
C SER A 28 -37.19 9.81 6.78
N LYS A 29 -37.12 10.73 5.80
CA LYS A 29 -38.00 11.93 5.80
C LYS A 29 -37.69 12.83 4.61
N ILE A 30 -38.74 13.04 3.82
CA ILE A 30 -38.87 13.96 2.69
C ILE A 30 -38.96 15.40 3.22
N GLY A 31 -38.30 16.35 2.54
CA GLY A 31 -38.47 17.78 2.76
C GLY A 31 -37.75 18.62 1.70
N LYS A 32 -38.53 19.41 0.96
CA LYS A 32 -38.19 20.19 -0.25
C LYS A 32 -37.42 21.50 0.01
N ALA A 33 -36.88 22.04 -1.11
CA ALA A 33 -36.63 23.46 -1.48
C ALA A 33 -35.15 23.88 -1.52
N LYS A 34 -34.67 24.79 -2.37
CA LYS A 34 -35.07 25.44 -3.65
C LYS A 34 -33.81 26.16 -4.17
N ASP A 35 -33.75 26.41 -5.47
CA ASP A 35 -32.68 27.09 -6.24
C ASP A 35 -32.29 28.50 -5.74
N THR A 36 -31.03 28.90 -5.98
CA THR A 36 -30.68 30.20 -6.61
C THR A 36 -29.20 30.30 -7.02
N VAL A 37 -28.96 31.04 -8.11
CA VAL A 37 -27.73 31.27 -8.88
C VAL A 37 -27.29 32.74 -8.72
N ASP A 38 -25.98 33.01 -8.61
CA ASP A 38 -25.21 34.11 -9.29
C ASP A 38 -23.78 34.16 -8.67
N LYS A 39 -22.67 34.01 -9.41
CA LYS A 39 -21.95 34.88 -10.38
C LYS A 39 -21.09 36.01 -9.78
N ASP A 40 -19.85 36.02 -10.31
CA ASP A 40 -18.87 37.10 -10.46
C ASP A 40 -18.01 37.56 -9.27
N LYS A 41 -16.68 37.34 -9.38
CA LYS A 41 -15.69 38.41 -9.68
C LYS A 41 -14.24 37.88 -9.81
N LYS A 42 -13.58 38.31 -10.90
CA LYS A 42 -12.13 38.23 -11.18
C LYS A 42 -11.44 39.54 -10.80
N GLY A 43 -10.12 39.50 -10.51
CA GLY A 43 -9.22 40.66 -10.47
C GLY A 43 -8.05 40.48 -9.49
N ILE A 44 -6.95 39.81 -9.88
CA ILE A 44 -5.64 40.38 -10.28
C ILE A 44 -4.84 41.03 -9.12
N TYR A 45 -3.74 40.38 -8.73
CA TYR A 45 -2.50 41.06 -8.30
C TYR A 45 -1.28 40.26 -8.81
N GLN A 46 -0.43 40.96 -9.54
CA GLN A 46 0.85 40.53 -10.10
C GLN A 46 1.95 40.82 -9.06
N GLY A 47 2.85 39.87 -8.80
CA GLY A 47 4.05 40.06 -7.99
C GLY A 47 5.13 39.08 -8.40
N GLN A 48 6.22 39.60 -8.96
CA GLN A 48 7.44 38.89 -9.34
C GLN A 48 8.17 38.33 -8.11
N ILE A 49 8.70 37.12 -8.22
CA ILE A 49 9.79 36.61 -7.36
C ILE A 49 10.80 35.90 -8.27
N ASP A 50 12.06 36.34 -8.16
CA ASP A 50 13.24 35.76 -8.79
C ASP A 50 13.66 34.43 -8.14
N ASP A 51 14.07 33.53 -9.03
CA ASP A 51 15.16 32.54 -9.01
C ASP A 51 15.48 31.62 -7.81
N SER A 52 15.83 30.38 -8.19
CA SER A 52 16.55 29.32 -7.45
C SER A 52 15.78 28.35 -6.54
N SER A 53 15.14 27.35 -7.15
CA SER A 53 15.29 25.92 -6.77
C SER A 53 14.54 25.00 -7.75
N LYS A 54 15.28 24.14 -8.45
CA LYS A 54 14.71 23.16 -9.40
C LYS A 54 14.04 22.02 -8.63
N VAL A 55 12.71 22.12 -8.45
CA VAL A 55 11.86 21.00 -8.02
C VAL A 55 10.89 20.68 -9.14
N PHE A 56 10.93 19.44 -9.64
CA PHE A 56 10.06 18.96 -10.71
C PHE A 56 8.57 19.08 -10.31
N HIS A 57 7.88 20.06 -10.88
CA HIS A 57 6.42 20.07 -10.95
C HIS A 57 6.01 19.23 -12.17
N SER A 58 5.27 18.15 -11.95
CA SER A 58 4.48 17.54 -13.02
C SER A 58 3.06 18.10 -12.92
N PRO A 59 2.51 18.68 -14.01
CA PRO A 59 1.16 19.22 -14.01
C PRO A 59 0.14 18.08 -13.97
N VAL A 60 -0.94 18.29 -13.22
CA VAL A 60 -2.11 17.41 -13.20
C VAL A 60 -2.82 17.54 -14.55
N THR A 61 -2.52 16.63 -15.47
CA THR A 61 -3.35 16.37 -16.66
C THR A 61 -4.32 15.25 -16.34
N LYS A 62 -5.62 15.54 -16.47
CA LYS A 62 -6.69 14.54 -16.49
C LYS A 62 -6.48 13.62 -17.69
N SER A 63 -5.86 12.46 -17.50
CA SER A 63 -5.90 11.37 -18.47
C SER A 63 -6.85 10.28 -17.97
N ASN A 64 -7.96 10.14 -18.69
CA ASN A 64 -8.87 9.01 -18.61
C ASN A 64 -8.26 7.79 -19.34
N ILE A 65 -8.69 6.57 -18.93
CA ILE A 65 -8.50 5.23 -19.58
C ILE A 65 -7.13 4.58 -19.25
N SER A 66 -6.96 3.35 -18.74
CA SER A 66 -7.83 2.24 -18.31
C SER A 66 -7.06 1.20 -17.46
N ASN A 67 -7.27 1.16 -16.13
CA ASN A 67 -6.85 0.01 -15.30
C ASN A 67 -7.72 -1.26 -15.52
N ALA A 68 -8.70 -1.20 -16.43
CA ALA A 68 -9.48 -2.33 -16.89
C ALA A 68 -8.64 -3.43 -17.55
N GLN A 69 -7.43 -3.12 -18.03
CA GLN A 69 -6.51 -4.10 -18.64
C GLN A 69 -5.97 -5.13 -17.66
N ASN A 70 -5.92 -4.82 -16.35
CA ASN A 70 -5.43 -5.75 -15.34
C ASN A 70 -6.47 -6.80 -14.93
N TYR A 71 -7.68 -6.77 -15.51
CA TYR A 71 -8.77 -7.69 -15.20
C TYR A 71 -9.26 -8.31 -16.50
N SER A 72 -9.20 -9.64 -16.61
CA SER A 72 -9.91 -10.33 -17.69
C SER A 72 -11.37 -10.51 -17.26
N ALA A 73 -12.28 -9.78 -17.88
CA ALA A 73 -13.71 -10.07 -17.76
C ALA A 73 -14.05 -11.10 -18.84
N ASP A 74 -14.10 -12.38 -18.48
CA ASP A 74 -14.76 -13.37 -19.33
C ASP A 74 -16.26 -13.06 -19.34
N VAL A 75 -16.74 -12.49 -20.45
CA VAL A 75 -18.14 -12.09 -20.68
C VAL A 75 -19.10 -13.30 -20.69
N ASN A 76 -18.64 -14.51 -20.40
CA ASN A 76 -19.49 -15.69 -20.48
C ASN A 76 -19.13 -16.87 -19.54
N THR A 77 -18.79 -16.63 -18.27
CA THR A 77 -18.79 -17.71 -17.27
C THR A 77 -19.37 -17.26 -15.93
N GLY A 78 -20.34 -18.01 -15.39
CA GLY A 78 -21.01 -17.71 -14.13
C GLY A 78 -20.07 -17.66 -12.91
N ASN A 79 -20.44 -16.85 -11.91
CA ASN A 79 -19.95 -16.82 -10.52
C ASN A 79 -18.48 -17.24 -10.27
N LYS A 80 -17.52 -16.78 -11.07
CA LYS A 80 -16.07 -16.97 -10.83
C LYS A 80 -15.40 -15.65 -10.44
N MET A 81 -14.45 -15.73 -9.51
CA MET A 81 -13.68 -14.56 -9.07
C MET A 81 -12.81 -14.03 -10.25
N PRO A 82 -12.77 -12.71 -10.51
CA PRO A 82 -12.02 -12.11 -11.59
C PRO A 82 -10.55 -12.33 -11.36
N VAL A 83 -9.88 -12.77 -12.41
CA VAL A 83 -8.44 -12.95 -12.40
C VAL A 83 -7.81 -11.55 -12.44
N PHE A 84 -7.16 -11.16 -11.36
CA PHE A 84 -6.25 -10.02 -11.36
C PHE A 84 -4.95 -10.43 -12.05
N SER A 85 -4.59 -9.73 -13.11
CA SER A 85 -3.39 -9.98 -13.91
C SER A 85 -2.58 -8.69 -14.02
N ASN A 86 -1.42 -8.65 -13.40
CA ASN A 86 -0.44 -7.59 -13.59
C ASN A 86 0.97 -8.17 -13.52
N SER A 87 1.85 -7.78 -14.46
CA SER A 87 3.22 -8.31 -14.54
C SER A 87 4.07 -8.01 -13.32
N TYR A 88 3.72 -6.99 -12.53
CA TYR A 88 4.46 -6.55 -11.36
C TYR A 88 3.95 -7.17 -10.06
N LEU A 89 2.69 -7.60 -9.99
CA LEU A 89 2.13 -8.25 -8.81
C LEU A 89 1.72 -9.68 -9.15
N LYS A 90 2.73 -10.55 -9.30
CA LYS A 90 2.58 -11.97 -9.61
C LYS A 90 3.71 -12.77 -8.92
N PRO A 91 3.54 -14.09 -8.74
CA PRO A 91 4.64 -14.97 -8.37
C PRO A 91 5.86 -14.83 -9.30
N ASN A 92 7.04 -14.91 -8.70
CA ASN A 92 8.38 -14.77 -9.29
C ASN A 92 8.71 -13.37 -9.86
N ALA A 93 7.83 -12.37 -9.69
CA ALA A 93 8.17 -11.00 -10.03
C ALA A 93 9.41 -10.56 -9.24
N THR A 94 10.43 -10.11 -9.97
CA THR A 94 11.73 -9.72 -9.41
C THR A 94 11.92 -8.22 -9.48
N PHE A 95 12.53 -7.65 -8.44
CA PHE A 95 12.85 -6.25 -8.32
C PHE A 95 14.28 -6.07 -7.83
N ILE A 96 14.97 -5.06 -8.33
CA ILE A 96 16.32 -4.69 -7.88
C ILE A 96 16.41 -3.21 -7.60
N GLY A 97 17.26 -2.83 -6.66
CA GLY A 97 17.50 -1.43 -6.35
C GLY A 97 18.30 -1.28 -5.07
N GLU A 98 17.91 -0.32 -4.24
CA GLU A 98 18.71 0.10 -3.10
C GLU A 98 17.86 0.34 -1.86
N GLN A 99 18.43 0.00 -0.70
CA GLN A 99 18.02 0.53 0.60
C GLN A 99 19.02 1.61 1.02
N GLU A 100 18.53 2.79 1.39
CA GLU A 100 19.36 3.93 1.79
C GLU A 100 18.99 4.39 3.20
N SER A 101 20.02 4.51 4.03
CA SER A 101 19.99 5.07 5.38
C SER A 101 21.03 6.17 5.49
N ASP A 102 21.05 6.90 6.62
CA ASP A 102 22.11 7.87 6.90
C ASP A 102 23.51 7.24 6.95
N LYS A 103 23.59 5.92 7.16
CA LYS A 103 24.84 5.16 7.25
C LYS A 103 25.38 4.70 5.90
N GLY A 104 24.55 4.66 4.86
CA GLY A 104 24.94 4.17 3.55
C GLY A 104 23.80 3.64 2.70
N LYS A 105 24.18 3.21 1.49
CA LYS A 105 23.32 2.60 0.48
C LYS A 105 23.71 1.14 0.29
N TYR A 106 22.70 0.27 0.24
CA TYR A 106 22.87 -1.17 0.13
C TYR A 106 22.07 -1.69 -1.06
N HIS A 107 22.69 -2.55 -1.86
CA HIS A 107 21.97 -3.18 -2.97
C HIS A 107 20.92 -4.14 -2.44
N VAL A 108 19.72 -4.10 -3.01
CA VAL A 108 18.61 -4.96 -2.61
C VAL A 108 18.01 -5.63 -3.83
N ARG A 109 17.73 -6.92 -3.68
CA ARG A 109 16.93 -7.72 -4.61
C ARG A 109 15.71 -8.28 -3.87
N VAL A 110 14.54 -8.17 -4.49
CA VAL A 110 13.30 -8.74 -3.99
C VAL A 110 12.72 -9.69 -5.03
N GLU A 111 12.22 -10.83 -4.58
CA GLU A 111 11.49 -11.78 -5.41
C GLU A 111 10.18 -12.16 -4.73
N PHE A 112 9.06 -11.95 -5.41
CA PHE A 112 7.75 -12.39 -4.92
C PHE A 112 7.61 -13.89 -5.10
N LYS A 113 7.08 -14.58 -4.09
CA LYS A 113 6.88 -16.04 -4.12
C LYS A 113 5.41 -16.41 -4.23
N THR A 114 4.55 -15.84 -3.39
CA THR A 114 3.11 -16.10 -3.44
C THR A 114 2.33 -14.80 -3.35
N ILE A 115 1.23 -14.71 -4.10
CA ILE A 115 0.25 -13.62 -4.03
C ILE A 115 -1.12 -14.24 -3.75
N ASP A 116 -1.67 -13.97 -2.58
CA ASP A 116 -2.99 -14.43 -2.15
C ASP A 116 -3.90 -13.21 -1.94
N LEU A 117 -4.66 -12.89 -2.98
CA LEU A 117 -5.62 -11.79 -2.95
C LEU A 117 -6.90 -12.14 -2.20
N VAL A 118 -7.13 -13.38 -1.78
CA VAL A 118 -8.27 -13.70 -0.91
C VAL A 118 -7.96 -13.28 0.52
N ASN A 119 -6.76 -13.63 0.99
CA ASN A 119 -6.29 -13.26 2.33
C ASN A 119 -5.60 -11.89 2.38
N SER A 120 -5.48 -11.18 1.25
CA SER A 120 -4.72 -9.93 1.12
C SER A 120 -3.28 -10.07 1.64
N LEU A 121 -2.65 -11.20 1.30
CA LEU A 121 -1.32 -11.55 1.74
C LEU A 121 -0.42 -11.82 0.55
N MET A 122 0.86 -11.55 0.72
CA MET A 122 1.90 -11.98 -0.20
C MET A 122 3.13 -12.47 0.57
N THR A 123 4.00 -13.21 -0.11
CA THR A 123 5.29 -13.60 0.46
C THR A 123 6.40 -13.40 -0.54
N GLY A 124 7.62 -13.24 -0.05
CA GLY A 124 8.78 -13.06 -0.91
C GLY A 124 10.09 -13.20 -0.17
N PHE A 125 11.17 -13.10 -0.93
CA PHE A 125 12.52 -12.99 -0.40
C PHE A 125 13.04 -11.57 -0.59
N LEU A 126 13.68 -11.04 0.44
CA LEU A 126 14.44 -9.80 0.38
C LEU A 126 15.90 -10.16 0.63
N GLN A 127 16.75 -9.88 -0.36
CA GLN A 127 18.18 -10.07 -0.28
C GLN A 127 18.85 -8.69 -0.25
N ILE A 128 19.68 -8.44 0.74
CA ILE A 128 20.44 -7.21 0.90
C ILE A 128 21.93 -7.52 0.91
N SER A 129 22.69 -6.75 0.13
CA SER A 129 24.14 -6.92 -0.03
C SER A 129 24.93 -5.79 0.62
N GLY A 130 26.05 -6.13 1.26
CA GLY A 130 26.98 -5.16 1.84
C GLY A 130 26.56 -4.56 3.18
N LEU A 131 25.56 -5.14 3.86
CA LEU A 131 25.12 -4.66 5.18
C LEU A 131 26.15 -5.00 6.27
N ILE A 132 26.87 -6.12 6.14
CA ILE A 132 27.85 -6.61 7.10
C ILE A 132 29.04 -7.19 6.35
N GLU A 133 30.27 -6.86 6.77
CA GLU A 133 31.50 -7.34 6.12
C GLU A 133 31.59 -8.87 6.04
N ASN A 134 31.23 -9.57 7.11
CA ASN A 134 31.33 -11.04 7.19
C ASN A 134 30.16 -11.78 6.54
N HIS A 135 29.07 -11.07 6.22
CA HIS A 135 27.89 -11.62 5.56
C HIS A 135 27.57 -10.72 4.38
N PRO A 136 28.28 -10.91 3.24
CA PRO A 136 28.18 -10.00 2.10
C PRO A 136 26.77 -9.95 1.53
N GLU A 137 25.98 -11.01 1.73
CA GLU A 137 24.58 -11.08 1.33
C GLU A 137 23.75 -11.70 2.46
N ILE A 138 22.66 -11.04 2.82
CA ILE A 138 21.69 -11.50 3.81
C ILE A 138 20.36 -11.65 3.09
N THR A 139 19.74 -12.82 3.20
CA THR A 139 18.40 -13.06 2.64
C THR A 139 17.42 -13.35 3.76
N THR A 140 16.28 -12.65 3.74
CA THR A 140 15.16 -12.88 4.64
C THR A 140 13.93 -13.29 3.85
N PHE A 141 13.09 -14.11 4.48
CA PHE A 141 11.73 -14.33 4.05
C PHE A 141 10.82 -13.28 4.68
N PHE A 142 9.96 -12.67 3.87
CA PHE A 142 8.96 -11.71 4.36
C PHE A 142 7.53 -12.14 4.02
N LYS A 143 6.61 -11.69 4.87
CA LYS A 143 5.16 -11.68 4.62
C LYS A 143 4.70 -10.25 4.40
N GLY A 144 3.89 -10.03 3.38
CA GLY A 144 3.30 -8.75 3.04
C GLY A 144 1.80 -8.72 3.28
N GLU A 145 1.29 -7.67 3.90
CA GLU A 145 -0.14 -7.34 3.97
C GLU A 145 -0.48 -6.39 2.81
N ILE A 146 -1.51 -6.71 2.01
CA ILE A 146 -2.02 -5.85 0.93
C ILE A 146 -3.19 -5.02 1.48
N ILE A 147 -3.05 -3.69 1.44
CA ILE A 147 -3.98 -2.76 2.08
C ILE A 147 -5.16 -2.45 1.16
N ASN A 148 -4.90 -1.92 -0.03
CA ASN A 148 -5.92 -1.56 -1.01
C ASN A 148 -6.13 -2.68 -2.03
N ASN A 149 -6.52 -3.86 -1.55
CA ASN A 149 -6.62 -5.06 -2.38
C ASN A 149 -7.57 -4.82 -3.58
N PRO A 150 -7.10 -5.05 -4.83
CA PRO A 150 -7.87 -4.83 -6.04
C PRO A 150 -9.20 -5.59 -6.12
N LEU A 151 -9.35 -6.70 -5.39
CA LEU A 151 -10.56 -7.51 -5.39
C LEU A 151 -11.68 -6.93 -4.51
N CYS A 152 -11.36 -6.04 -3.55
CA CYS A 152 -12.33 -5.51 -2.59
C CYS A 152 -13.41 -4.60 -3.21
N LYS A 153 -13.20 -4.13 -4.44
CA LYS A 153 -14.16 -3.32 -5.20
C LYS A 153 -15.35 -4.13 -5.75
N TYR A 154 -15.21 -5.45 -5.87
CA TYR A 154 -16.27 -6.29 -6.43
C TYR A 154 -17.27 -6.70 -5.35
N LYS A 155 -18.49 -6.16 -5.42
CA LYS A 155 -19.62 -6.61 -4.61
C LYS A 155 -20.30 -7.78 -5.32
N TRP A 156 -20.18 -8.99 -4.76
CA TRP A 156 -20.85 -10.21 -5.26
C TRP A 156 -22.36 -10.13 -5.00
N GLN A 157 -23.16 -9.68 -5.97
CA GLN A 157 -24.63 -9.68 -5.86
C GLN A 157 -25.14 -11.14 -5.91
N THR A 158 -25.95 -11.53 -4.93
CA THR A 158 -26.64 -12.83 -4.91
C THR A 158 -28.14 -12.60 -4.77
N GLU A 159 -28.88 -12.66 -5.88
CA GLU A 159 -30.35 -12.57 -5.84
C GLU A 159 -31.05 -13.91 -5.58
N SER A 160 -30.35 -15.06 -5.53
CA SER A 160 -31.03 -16.32 -5.26
C SER A 160 -30.14 -17.45 -4.72
N LYS A 161 -30.48 -17.88 -3.49
CA LYS A 161 -30.23 -19.19 -2.83
C LYS A 161 -28.82 -19.81 -2.99
N LYS A 162 -27.91 -19.33 -2.13
CA LYS A 162 -26.67 -19.94 -1.56
C LYS A 162 -25.88 -20.97 -2.41
N ARG A 163 -24.70 -20.53 -2.88
CA ARG A 163 -23.36 -21.18 -3.16
C ARG A 163 -22.67 -20.37 -4.29
N PRO A 164 -21.38 -19.95 -4.27
CA PRO A 164 -20.25 -20.27 -3.38
C PRO A 164 -20.20 -19.37 -2.14
N SER A 165 -20.16 -19.99 -0.97
CA SER A 165 -20.28 -19.35 0.33
C SER A 165 -18.99 -18.69 0.82
N ASP A 166 -19.12 -17.44 1.27
CA ASP A 166 -18.38 -16.83 2.38
C ASP A 166 -16.88 -16.52 2.20
N THR A 167 -16.36 -16.37 0.97
CA THR A 167 -15.00 -15.83 0.80
C THR A 167 -14.97 -14.34 1.15
N VAL A 168 -14.88 -14.04 2.44
CA VAL A 168 -14.64 -12.71 2.97
C VAL A 168 -13.20 -12.35 2.62
N ILE A 169 -13.01 -11.46 1.64
CA ILE A 169 -11.69 -10.91 1.36
C ILE A 169 -11.21 -10.21 2.63
N LYS A 170 -10.06 -10.64 3.13
CA LYS A 170 -9.48 -10.04 4.32
C LYS A 170 -9.04 -8.62 3.99
N ASN A 171 -9.45 -7.66 4.80
CA ASN A 171 -9.05 -6.27 4.62
C ASN A 171 -8.03 -5.87 5.67
N TYR A 172 -7.01 -5.15 5.23
CA TYR A 172 -6.03 -4.53 6.09
C TYR A 172 -6.20 -3.01 6.01
N ALA A 173 -6.24 -2.32 7.14
CA ALA A 173 -6.31 -0.87 7.16
C ALA A 173 -4.93 -0.23 6.88
N PHE A 174 -4.92 1.06 6.55
CA PHE A 174 -3.68 1.85 6.53
C PHE A 174 -3.03 1.99 7.92
N ALA A 175 -3.85 1.99 8.98
CA ALA A 175 -3.38 1.88 10.35
C ALA A 175 -2.82 0.47 10.62
N THR A 176 -1.66 0.39 11.25
CA THR A 176 -1.01 -0.89 11.56
C THR A 176 -1.72 -1.56 12.73
N GLU A 177 -2.35 -2.71 12.47
CA GLU A 177 -3.16 -3.43 13.48
C GLU A 177 -2.32 -4.32 14.41
N LYS A 178 -1.07 -4.61 14.05
CA LYS A 178 -0.16 -5.49 14.79
C LYS A 178 0.56 -4.71 15.89
N SER A 179 0.05 -4.77 17.12
CA SER A 179 0.64 -4.05 18.26
C SER A 179 2.11 -4.39 18.51
N GLN A 180 2.53 -5.61 18.18
CA GLN A 180 3.93 -6.05 18.35
C GLN A 180 4.91 -5.36 17.39
N TRP A 181 4.43 -4.71 16.31
CA TRP A 181 5.28 -3.96 15.39
C TRP A 181 5.63 -2.56 15.93
N GLY A 182 5.05 -2.16 17.05
CA GLY A 182 5.39 -0.91 17.75
C GLY A 182 4.95 0.37 17.05
N SER A 183 4.25 0.29 15.90
CA SER A 183 3.68 1.45 15.22
C SER A 183 2.36 1.88 15.87
N TYR A 184 2.07 3.17 15.75
CA TYR A 184 0.86 3.85 16.23
C TYR A 184 0.35 4.78 15.12
N LEU A 185 -0.92 5.20 15.19
CA LEU A 185 -1.58 5.90 14.08
C LEU A 185 -0.79 7.10 13.55
N SER A 186 -0.27 7.98 14.42
CA SER A 186 0.50 9.12 13.94
C SER A 186 1.83 8.73 13.29
N ASN A 187 2.44 7.61 13.68
CA ASN A 187 3.60 7.05 12.98
C ASN A 187 3.20 6.55 11.59
N ASP A 188 2.08 5.82 11.48
CA ASP A 188 1.57 5.33 10.20
C ASP A 188 1.29 6.49 9.24
N LEU A 189 0.55 7.51 9.70
CA LEU A 189 0.25 8.71 8.89
C LEU A 189 1.50 9.41 8.39
N GLU A 190 2.53 9.50 9.24
CA GLU A 190 3.79 10.17 8.92
C GLU A 190 4.60 9.41 7.84
N HIS A 191 4.57 8.08 7.86
CA HIS A 191 5.18 7.25 6.81
C HIS A 191 4.37 7.29 5.51
N TRP A 192 3.06 7.14 5.59
CA TRP A 192 2.19 7.22 4.41
C TRP A 192 2.23 8.59 3.75
N ARG A 193 2.30 9.68 4.52
CA ARG A 193 2.46 11.04 3.99
C ARG A 193 3.72 11.18 3.14
N ARG A 194 4.86 10.66 3.63
CA ARG A 194 6.14 10.69 2.90
C ARG A 194 6.05 9.87 1.61
N LEU A 195 5.55 8.64 1.70
CA LEU A 195 5.49 7.74 0.54
C LEU A 195 4.53 8.22 -0.54
N THR A 196 3.45 8.91 -0.16
CA THR A 196 2.48 9.47 -1.11
C THR A 196 2.84 10.87 -1.60
N GLY A 197 3.87 11.51 -1.02
CA GLY A 197 4.22 12.91 -1.32
C GLY A 197 3.18 13.93 -0.88
N LEU A 198 2.22 13.55 -0.03
CA LEU A 198 1.08 14.38 0.39
C LEU A 198 1.42 15.33 1.55
N HIS A 199 2.58 15.98 1.48
CA HIS A 199 3.12 16.78 2.58
C HIS A 199 2.25 17.99 2.96
N LEU A 200 1.47 18.50 2.02
CA LEU A 200 0.62 19.68 2.22
C LEU A 200 -0.74 19.36 2.86
N LEU A 201 -1.08 18.07 3.01
CA LEU A 201 -2.34 17.67 3.62
C LEU A 201 -2.21 17.64 5.14
N ASN A 202 -3.23 18.18 5.82
CA ASN A 202 -3.41 17.94 7.24
C ASN A 202 -3.80 16.46 7.50
N ASN A 203 -3.81 16.06 8.77
CA ASN A 203 -4.09 14.67 9.14
C ASN A 203 -5.48 14.19 8.68
N GLU A 204 -6.52 15.01 8.84
CA GLU A 204 -7.90 14.64 8.48
C GLU A 204 -8.05 14.41 6.97
N MET A 205 -7.47 15.29 6.16
CA MET A 205 -7.48 15.16 4.70
C MET A 205 -6.66 13.96 4.24
N LEU A 206 -5.52 13.68 4.89
CA LEU A 206 -4.72 12.50 4.61
C LEU A 206 -5.48 11.23 4.96
N GLU A 207 -6.11 11.16 6.13
CA GLU A 207 -6.93 10.02 6.55
C GLU A 207 -8.07 9.76 5.56
N GLN A 208 -8.78 10.81 5.15
CA GLN A 208 -9.84 10.71 4.14
C GLN A 208 -9.27 10.18 2.82
N ARG A 209 -8.12 10.69 2.37
CA ARG A 209 -7.46 10.23 1.14
C ARG A 209 -7.06 8.74 1.22
N LEU A 210 -6.49 8.31 2.34
CA LEU A 210 -6.11 6.91 2.56
C LEU A 210 -7.35 6.00 2.61
N HIS A 211 -8.44 6.46 3.24
CA HIS A 211 -9.73 5.77 3.21
C HIS A 211 -10.23 5.59 1.77
N ASP A 212 -10.17 6.64 0.95
CA ASP A 212 -10.62 6.57 -0.45
C ASP A 212 -9.75 5.64 -1.31
N ILE A 213 -8.45 5.60 -1.05
CA ILE A 213 -7.52 4.64 -1.67
C ILE A 213 -7.88 3.21 -1.26
N GLN A 214 -8.13 2.96 0.04
CA GLN A 214 -8.42 1.63 0.57
C GLN A 214 -9.67 1.02 -0.05
N TYR A 215 -10.73 1.83 -0.20
CA TYR A 215 -12.01 1.39 -0.76
C TYR A 215 -12.16 1.66 -2.26
N ASN A 216 -11.12 2.20 -2.90
CA ASN A 216 -11.10 2.47 -4.33
C ASN A 216 -12.32 3.29 -4.79
N THR A 217 -12.73 4.27 -3.97
CA THR A 217 -13.90 5.12 -4.19
C THR A 217 -13.62 6.24 -5.20
N GLU A 218 -12.34 6.58 -5.40
CA GLU A 218 -11.86 7.48 -6.44
C GLU A 218 -11.08 6.74 -7.53
N THR A 219 -10.68 7.46 -8.59
CA THR A 219 -9.77 6.94 -9.62
C THR A 219 -8.51 6.38 -8.96
N ASN A 220 -8.43 5.05 -8.91
CA ASN A 220 -7.27 4.28 -8.46
C ASN A 220 -5.99 4.95 -9.00
N ASP A 221 -5.11 5.38 -8.10
CA ASP A 221 -3.80 5.98 -8.42
C ASP A 221 -2.88 5.00 -9.15
N GLY A 222 -3.32 3.75 -9.33
CA GLY A 222 -2.57 2.70 -9.99
C GLY A 222 -1.52 2.12 -9.06
N CYS A 223 -1.59 2.39 -7.76
CA CYS A 223 -0.66 1.90 -6.77
C CYS A 223 -1.28 0.81 -5.89
N ILE A 224 -0.44 -0.09 -5.42
CA ILE A 224 -0.77 -1.06 -4.37
C ILE A 224 0.06 -0.73 -3.13
N TYR A 225 -0.65 -0.49 -2.04
CA TYR A 225 -0.10 -0.16 -0.74
C TYR A 225 0.02 -1.45 0.08
N MET A 226 1.18 -1.66 0.68
CA MET A 226 1.48 -2.88 1.44
C MET A 226 2.29 -2.57 2.70
N ARG A 227 2.32 -3.54 3.61
CA ARG A 227 3.34 -3.60 4.67
C ARG A 227 4.09 -4.91 4.59
N TRP A 228 5.42 -4.89 4.56
CA TRP A 228 6.24 -6.10 4.53
C TRP A 228 6.95 -6.32 5.86
N LYS A 229 6.77 -7.51 6.45
CA LYS A 229 7.44 -7.93 7.67
C LYS A 229 8.35 -9.12 7.35
N GLU A 230 9.65 -8.93 7.55
CA GLU A 230 10.63 -10.01 7.55
C GLU A 230 10.43 -10.91 8.77
N GLU A 231 10.45 -12.23 8.58
CA GLU A 231 10.13 -13.22 9.62
C GLU A 231 11.37 -14.00 10.06
N PHE A 232 12.18 -14.45 9.10
CA PHE A 232 13.36 -15.26 9.37
C PHE A 232 14.39 -15.17 8.25
N LEU A 233 15.63 -15.54 8.58
CA LEU A 233 16.75 -15.60 7.66
C LEU A 233 16.76 -16.90 6.85
N LEU A 234 17.33 -16.81 5.66
CA LEU A 234 17.65 -17.94 4.81
C LEU A 234 19.17 -18.08 4.68
N PRO A 235 19.69 -19.32 4.58
CA PRO A 235 18.94 -20.58 4.58
C PRO A 235 18.50 -21.06 5.97
N ASP A 236 19.08 -20.53 7.06
CA ASP A 236 18.81 -21.01 8.42
C ASP A 236 17.82 -20.10 9.18
N SER A 237 16.57 -20.54 9.26
CA SER A 237 15.49 -19.82 9.94
C SER A 237 15.59 -19.78 11.47
N ARG A 238 16.53 -20.55 12.04
CA ARG A 238 16.80 -20.58 13.49
C ARG A 238 17.60 -19.36 13.94
N VAL A 239 18.33 -18.71 13.03
CA VAL A 239 19.06 -17.47 13.33
C VAL A 239 18.05 -16.34 13.52
N LYS A 240 18.02 -15.77 14.73
CA LYS A 240 17.09 -14.68 15.11
C LYS A 240 17.75 -13.31 15.20
N GLN A 241 19.07 -13.26 15.27
CA GLN A 241 19.82 -12.02 15.41
C GLN A 241 21.09 -12.10 14.58
N ILE A 242 21.48 -10.97 13.99
CA ILE A 242 22.75 -10.81 13.32
C ILE A 242 23.47 -9.63 13.97
N LYS A 243 24.75 -9.80 14.30
CA LYS A 243 25.51 -8.70 14.90
C LYS A 243 25.63 -7.56 13.90
N GLY A 244 25.09 -6.39 14.25
CA GLY A 244 25.15 -5.19 13.41
C GLY A 244 23.98 -5.01 12.43
N ALA A 245 23.01 -5.94 12.41
CA ALA A 245 21.79 -5.80 11.61
C ALA A 245 20.56 -6.32 12.37
N SER A 246 19.40 -5.73 12.11
CA SER A 246 18.12 -6.20 12.64
C SER A 246 17.05 -6.14 11.56
N PHE A 247 16.19 -7.15 11.55
CA PHE A 247 14.99 -7.27 10.70
C PHE A 247 13.71 -7.30 11.56
N GLU A 248 13.78 -6.77 12.80
CA GLU A 248 12.65 -6.75 13.73
C GLU A 248 11.55 -5.77 13.31
N GLY A 249 11.89 -4.75 12.54
CA GLY A 249 10.96 -3.78 11.98
C GLY A 249 10.13 -4.33 10.81
N PHE A 250 9.48 -3.41 10.11
CA PHE A 250 8.70 -3.70 8.90
C PHE A 250 8.82 -2.53 7.91
N TYR A 251 8.41 -2.76 6.68
CA TYR A 251 8.42 -1.76 5.63
C TYR A 251 7.00 -1.30 5.31
N TYR A 252 6.81 0.00 5.17
CA TYR A 252 5.70 0.58 4.42
C TYR A 252 6.07 0.55 2.94
N ILE A 253 5.16 0.11 2.07
CA ILE A 253 5.47 -0.15 0.66
C ILE A 253 4.38 0.42 -0.25
N VAL A 254 4.80 1.01 -1.36
CA VAL A 254 3.97 1.42 -2.50
C VAL A 254 4.53 0.77 -3.76
N LEU A 255 3.73 -0.07 -4.42
CA LEU A 255 4.04 -0.66 -5.72
C LEU A 255 3.23 0.04 -6.80
N ASN A 256 3.89 0.61 -7.80
CA ASN A 256 3.25 1.27 -8.92
C ASN A 256 2.90 0.25 -10.03
N LEU A 257 1.61 0.02 -10.27
CA LEU A 257 1.09 -0.87 -11.30
C LEU A 257 0.90 -0.20 -12.67
N SER A 258 0.99 1.12 -12.73
CA SER A 258 0.66 1.87 -13.94
C SER A 258 1.77 1.77 -14.98
N GLN A 259 1.45 1.11 -16.09
CA GLN A 259 2.32 0.97 -17.28
C GLN A 259 2.64 2.32 -17.93
N SER A 260 1.75 3.30 -17.81
CA SER A 260 1.92 4.64 -18.40
C SER A 260 2.64 5.63 -17.47
N SER A 261 2.96 5.21 -16.24
CA SER A 261 3.70 6.06 -15.31
C SER A 261 5.16 6.22 -15.72
N ARG A 262 5.85 7.22 -15.15
CA ARG A 262 7.28 7.46 -15.41
C ARG A 262 8.16 6.28 -14.98
N LEU A 263 7.74 5.51 -13.97
CA LEU A 263 8.48 4.37 -13.42
C LEU A 263 7.51 3.18 -13.20
N PRO A 264 7.14 2.46 -14.27
CA PRO A 264 6.25 1.30 -14.18
C PRO A 264 6.86 0.18 -13.35
N GLY A 265 6.06 -0.45 -12.48
CA GLY A 265 6.52 -1.52 -11.62
C GLY A 265 7.52 -1.09 -10.54
N ALA A 266 7.73 0.21 -10.33
CA ALA A 266 8.61 0.68 -9.26
C ALA A 266 8.00 0.41 -7.89
N ILE A 267 8.87 0.05 -6.95
CA ILE A 267 8.54 -0.09 -5.53
C ILE A 267 9.25 1.02 -4.76
N SER A 268 8.49 1.78 -3.99
CA SER A 268 9.00 2.74 -3.02
C SER A 268 8.58 2.31 -1.63
N GLY A 269 9.50 2.38 -0.68
CA GLY A 269 9.25 1.94 0.68
C GLY A 269 10.03 2.72 1.73
N LEU A 270 9.56 2.62 2.97
CA LEU A 270 10.23 3.16 4.15
C LEU A 270 10.27 2.07 5.23
N TYR A 271 11.46 1.76 5.71
CA TYR A 271 11.64 0.88 6.86
C TYR A 271 11.29 1.60 8.15
N TYR A 272 10.64 0.87 9.05
CA TYR A 272 10.31 1.33 10.38
C TYR A 272 10.68 0.29 11.44
N HIS A 273 11.43 0.75 12.43
CA HIS A 273 11.60 0.10 13.71
C HIS A 273 11.78 1.19 14.78
N LYS A 274 11.23 0.98 15.98
CA LYS A 274 11.23 1.99 17.05
C LYS A 274 12.62 2.46 17.48
N ASP A 275 13.63 1.59 17.34
CA ASP A 275 15.01 1.82 17.78
C ASP A 275 15.97 2.03 16.61
N SER A 276 15.45 2.22 15.39
CA SER A 276 16.27 2.44 14.19
C SER A 276 16.15 3.88 13.67
N ASP A 277 17.13 4.28 12.86
CA ASP A 277 17.09 5.54 12.13
C ASP A 277 15.80 5.60 11.31
N LYS A 278 15.13 6.75 11.36
CA LYS A 278 13.82 6.93 10.73
C LYS A 278 13.97 7.04 9.21
N PHE A 279 12.95 6.57 8.50
CA PHE A 279 12.78 6.81 7.07
C PHE A 279 13.92 6.28 6.18
N GLN A 280 14.54 5.17 6.58
CA GLN A 280 15.44 4.43 5.68
C GLN A 280 14.62 4.00 4.46
N SER A 281 15.01 4.49 3.29
CA SER A 281 14.23 4.34 2.08
C SER A 281 14.57 3.05 1.35
N LEU A 282 13.58 2.47 0.68
CA LEU A 282 13.73 1.31 -0.19
C LEU A 282 13.21 1.70 -1.58
N ASN A 283 14.04 1.65 -2.60
CA ASN A 283 13.67 2.02 -3.96
C ASN A 283 14.08 0.91 -4.92
N LEU A 284 13.09 0.22 -5.51
CA LEU A 284 13.32 -0.92 -6.39
C LEU A 284 12.65 -0.71 -7.74
N LYS A 285 13.26 -1.29 -8.78
CA LYS A 285 12.74 -1.32 -10.15
C LYS A 285 12.44 -2.76 -10.53
N PHE A 286 11.34 -2.95 -11.24
CA PHE A 286 10.99 -4.25 -11.79
C PHE A 286 12.05 -4.73 -12.80
N VAL A 287 12.37 -6.02 -12.73
CA VAL A 287 13.21 -6.72 -13.69
C VAL A 287 12.30 -7.61 -14.52
N GLU A 288 12.30 -7.40 -15.83
CA GLU A 288 11.45 -8.16 -16.73
C GLU A 288 11.97 -9.60 -16.89
N ASP A 289 11.14 -10.55 -16.48
CA ASP A 289 11.39 -11.97 -16.74
C ASP A 289 11.17 -12.21 -18.24
N LYS A 290 12.22 -12.54 -18.99
CA LYS A 290 12.17 -12.84 -20.45
C LYS A 290 11.41 -14.13 -20.80
N GLY A 291 10.32 -14.44 -20.11
CA GLY A 291 9.44 -15.59 -20.37
C GLY A 291 9.71 -16.86 -19.55
N THR A 292 10.61 -16.85 -18.56
CA THR A 292 11.03 -18.03 -17.79
C THR A 292 10.43 -18.10 -16.38
N SER A 293 9.11 -17.94 -16.23
CA SER A 293 8.44 -18.12 -14.92
C SER A 293 7.42 -19.25 -15.00
N SER A 294 7.67 -20.35 -14.29
CA SER A 294 6.70 -21.42 -14.07
C SER A 294 5.70 -20.99 -12.99
N LYS A 295 4.40 -20.98 -13.35
CA LYS A 295 3.32 -20.86 -12.36
C LYS A 295 3.09 -22.22 -11.72
N PHE A 296 2.91 -22.25 -10.39
CA PHE A 296 2.43 -23.40 -9.66
C PHE A 296 1.32 -22.93 -8.72
N ASP A 297 0.24 -23.68 -8.63
CA ASP A 297 -0.84 -23.47 -7.68
C ASP A 297 -0.83 -24.63 -6.68
N PHE A 298 -1.06 -24.34 -5.39
CA PHE A 298 -1.24 -25.38 -4.38
C PHE A 298 -2.68 -25.90 -4.45
N VAL A 299 -2.84 -27.22 -4.60
CA VAL A 299 -4.13 -27.93 -4.63
C VAL A 299 -4.76 -27.98 -3.24
#